data_AF-A0A1I5T3R6-F1
#
_entry.id   AF-A0A1I5T3R6-F1
#
_cell.length_a   1.000
_cell.length_b   1.000
_cell.length_c   1.000
_cell.angle_alpha   90.00
_cell.angle_beta   90.00
_cell.angle_gamma   90.00
#
_symmetry.space_group_name_H-M   'P 1'
#
loop_
_entity.id
_entity.type
_entity.pdbx_description
1 polymer ?
#
loop_
_entity_poly.entity_id
_entity_poly.type
_entity_poly.pdbx_seq_one_letter_code
_entity_poly.pdbx_strand_id
1 'polypeptide(L)'
;MIDAEMQPLDGAVENVYRLLTDDDVSTADRKRAQRRLDREDVDVDQLQQEFVTYQAIRTYLREHRGASYSGETRDRTESEKEHIQRLRGRVQSVTNSKLAQLQRNGDIDLGSFRTLVEVNVLCEDCGTQYAVETLLDNGGCDCVGSDE
;
A
#
# COMPACT_ATOMS: atom_id res chain seq x y z
N MET A 1 -6.88 -24.53 19.82
CA MET A 1 -5.67 -23.71 19.58
C MET A 1 -5.94 -22.99 18.27
N ILE A 2 -6.13 -21.68 18.33
CA ILE A 2 -6.43 -20.87 17.14
C ILE A 2 -5.10 -20.71 16.43
N ASP A 3 -4.99 -21.33 15.26
CA ASP A 3 -3.83 -21.18 14.38
C ASP A 3 -3.61 -19.69 14.14
N ALA A 4 -2.40 -19.22 14.37
CA ALA A 4 -2.08 -17.83 14.15
C ALA A 4 -2.12 -17.62 12.64
N GLU A 5 -3.26 -17.10 12.16
CA GLU A 5 -3.46 -16.63 10.80
C GLU A 5 -2.38 -15.58 10.55
N MET A 6 -1.25 -16.02 9.98
CA MET A 6 -0.14 -15.16 9.59
C MET A 6 -0.70 -14.22 8.53
N GLN A 7 -1.18 -13.06 8.96
CA GLN A 7 -1.54 -12.00 8.05
C GLN A 7 -0.31 -11.73 7.18
N PRO A 8 -0.41 -11.91 5.85
CA PRO A 8 0.70 -11.65 4.97
C PRO A 8 1.18 -10.22 5.18
N LEU A 9 2.49 -10.01 5.11
CA LEU A 9 3.05 -8.65 5.07
C LEU A 9 2.36 -7.87 3.94
N ASP A 10 2.03 -6.60 4.17
CA ASP A 10 1.42 -5.72 3.16
C ASP A 10 2.22 -5.74 1.85
N GLY A 11 1.56 -6.01 0.72
CA GLY A 11 2.20 -6.20 -0.59
C GLY A 11 2.68 -7.63 -0.90
N ALA A 12 2.68 -8.55 0.07
CA ALA A 12 3.11 -9.92 -0.17
C ALA A 12 2.13 -10.67 -1.08
N VAL A 13 0.82 -10.43 -0.91
CA VAL A 13 -0.23 -11.05 -1.72
C VAL A 13 -0.16 -10.52 -3.15
N GLU A 14 -0.04 -9.20 -3.32
CA GLU A 14 0.09 -8.52 -4.61
C GLU A 14 1.34 -8.99 -5.35
N ASN A 15 2.46 -9.13 -4.65
CA ASN A 15 3.68 -9.64 -5.23
C ASN A 15 3.56 -11.12 -5.64
N VAL A 16 2.92 -11.97 -4.82
CA VAL A 16 2.68 -13.38 -5.17
C VAL A 16 1.75 -13.48 -6.38
N TYR A 17 0.64 -12.74 -6.39
CA TYR A 17 -0.28 -12.67 -7.52
C TYR A 17 0.45 -12.27 -8.80
N ARG A 18 1.21 -11.15 -8.77
CA ARG A 18 2.03 -10.71 -9.92
C ARG A 18 3.01 -11.78 -10.39
N LEU A 19 3.76 -12.41 -9.48
CA LEU A 19 4.71 -13.47 -9.85
C LEU A 19 4.04 -14.67 -10.53
N LEU A 20 2.76 -14.93 -10.24
CA LEU A 20 2.00 -16.04 -10.81
C LEU A 20 1.29 -15.68 -12.11
N THR A 21 0.83 -14.45 -12.29
CA THR A 21 -0.04 -14.07 -13.42
C THR A 21 0.65 -13.23 -14.49
N ASP A 22 1.71 -12.51 -14.14
CA ASP A 22 2.33 -11.52 -15.02
C ASP A 22 3.32 -12.18 -15.98
N ASP A 23 3.32 -11.79 -17.24
CA ASP A 23 4.17 -12.40 -18.29
C ASP A 23 5.62 -11.90 -18.24
N ASP A 24 5.84 -10.71 -17.66
CA ASP A 24 7.14 -10.04 -17.57
C ASP A 24 7.97 -10.46 -16.33
N VAL A 25 7.71 -11.64 -15.76
CA VAL A 25 8.45 -12.17 -14.60
C VAL A 25 9.39 -13.31 -14.98
N SER A 26 10.55 -13.37 -14.33
CA SER A 26 11.50 -14.44 -14.60
C SER A 26 10.93 -15.81 -14.22
N THR A 27 11.22 -16.84 -15.02
CA THR A 27 10.83 -18.23 -14.70
C THR A 27 11.35 -18.68 -13.33
N ALA A 28 12.51 -18.16 -12.91
CA ALA A 28 13.08 -18.45 -11.60
C ALA A 28 12.24 -17.87 -10.46
N ASP A 29 11.75 -16.64 -10.58
CA ASP A 29 10.93 -16.00 -9.55
C ASP A 29 9.54 -16.63 -9.48
N ARG A 30 8.94 -16.97 -10.62
CA ARG A 30 7.67 -17.72 -10.67
C ARG A 30 7.79 -19.07 -9.97
N LYS A 31 8.86 -19.84 -10.24
CA LYS A 31 9.11 -21.11 -9.54
C LYS A 31 9.38 -20.96 -8.06
N ARG A 32 10.02 -19.87 -7.61
CA ARG A 32 10.20 -19.57 -6.18
C ARG A 32 8.88 -19.30 -5.49
N ALA A 33 7.97 -18.55 -6.14
CA ALA A 33 6.63 -18.29 -5.62
C ALA A 33 5.81 -19.59 -5.52
N GLN A 34 5.80 -20.40 -6.58
CA GLN A 34 5.13 -21.71 -6.60
C GLN A 34 5.63 -22.61 -5.45
N ARG A 35 6.94 -22.83 -5.34
CA ARG A 35 7.51 -23.66 -4.27
C ARG A 35 7.23 -23.14 -2.87
N ARG A 36 7.03 -21.83 -2.71
CA ARG A 36 6.66 -21.25 -1.43
C ARG A 36 5.22 -21.63 -1.07
N LEU A 37 4.30 -21.58 -2.03
CA LEU A 37 2.90 -21.97 -1.85
C LEU A 37 2.74 -23.49 -1.69
N ASP A 38 3.48 -24.29 -2.46
CA ASP A 38 3.48 -25.75 -2.36
C ASP A 38 3.89 -26.22 -0.94
N ARG A 39 4.81 -25.52 -0.28
CA ARG A 39 5.24 -25.84 1.09
C ARG A 39 4.16 -25.59 2.14
N GLU A 40 3.17 -24.78 1.81
CA GLU A 40 2.02 -24.48 2.65
C GLU A 40 0.78 -25.29 2.19
N ASP A 41 0.98 -26.36 1.40
CA ASP A 41 -0.06 -27.22 0.83
C ASP A 41 -1.10 -26.48 -0.07
N VAL A 42 -0.67 -25.42 -0.76
CA VAL A 42 -1.52 -24.68 -1.70
C VAL A 42 -1.32 -25.21 -3.13
N ASP A 43 -2.39 -25.71 -3.75
CA ASP A 43 -2.41 -26.08 -5.17
C ASP A 43 -2.40 -24.82 -6.05
N VAL A 44 -1.25 -24.52 -6.65
CA VAL A 44 -1.07 -23.30 -7.45
C VAL A 44 -1.83 -23.36 -8.78
N ASP A 45 -1.94 -24.55 -9.37
CA ASP A 45 -2.63 -24.70 -10.67
C ASP A 45 -4.14 -24.50 -10.47
N GLN A 46 -4.71 -25.01 -9.38
CA GLN A 46 -6.09 -24.74 -9.01
C GLN A 46 -6.28 -23.25 -8.68
N LEU A 47 -5.40 -22.66 -7.86
CA LEU A 47 -5.47 -21.25 -7.48
C LEU A 47 -5.49 -20.32 -8.69
N GLN A 48 -4.64 -20.57 -9.69
CA GLN A 48 -4.58 -19.77 -10.91
C GLN A 48 -5.86 -19.86 -11.75
N GLN A 49 -6.52 -21.02 -11.76
CA GLN A 49 -7.80 -21.21 -12.47
C GLN A 49 -8.98 -20.52 -11.76
N GLU A 50 -8.88 -20.33 -10.44
CA GLU A 50 -9.90 -19.64 -9.64
C GLU A 50 -9.77 -18.10 -9.69
N PHE A 51 -8.70 -17.56 -10.28
CA PHE A 51 -8.58 -16.12 -10.44
C PHE A 51 -9.67 -15.56 -11.35
N VAL A 52 -10.37 -14.57 -10.82
CA VAL A 52 -11.44 -13.84 -11.50
C VAL A 52 -10.98 -12.43 -11.79
N THR A 53 -11.31 -11.94 -12.98
CA THR A 53 -10.98 -10.56 -13.34
C THR A 53 -11.88 -9.59 -12.57
N TYR A 54 -11.37 -8.38 -12.38
CA TYR A 54 -12.17 -7.28 -11.84
C TYR A 54 -13.49 -7.09 -12.62
N GLN A 55 -13.44 -7.19 -13.95
CA GLN A 55 -14.63 -7.04 -14.78
C GLN A 55 -15.66 -8.16 -14.52
N ALA A 56 -15.21 -9.41 -14.31
CA ALA A 56 -16.10 -10.52 -13.97
C ALA A 56 -16.82 -10.29 -12.64
N ILE A 57 -16.08 -9.90 -11.59
CA ILE A 57 -16.66 -9.57 -10.28
C ILE A 57 -17.59 -8.37 -10.37
N ARG A 58 -17.19 -7.30 -11.09
CA ARG A 58 -18.00 -6.09 -11.26
C ARG A 58 -19.31 -6.40 -11.97
N THR A 59 -19.28 -7.17 -13.06
CA THR A 59 -20.49 -7.60 -13.78
C THR A 59 -21.38 -8.45 -12.89
N TYR A 60 -20.81 -9.46 -12.19
CA TYR A 60 -21.58 -10.29 -11.26
C TYR A 60 -22.29 -9.47 -10.18
N LEU A 61 -21.56 -8.57 -9.53
CA LEU A 61 -22.09 -7.72 -8.47
C LEU A 61 -23.21 -6.81 -9.00
N ARG A 62 -22.99 -6.11 -10.11
CA ARG A 62 -23.96 -5.13 -10.61
C ARG A 62 -25.16 -5.77 -11.30
N GLU A 63 -24.94 -6.76 -12.14
CA GLU A 63 -25.96 -7.31 -13.04
C GLU A 63 -26.73 -8.48 -12.41
N HIS A 64 -26.07 -9.30 -11.58
CA HIS A 64 -26.70 -10.48 -10.96
C HIS A 64 -27.04 -10.30 -9.49
N ARG A 65 -26.28 -9.47 -8.75
CA ARG A 65 -26.55 -9.19 -7.34
C ARG A 65 -27.22 -7.84 -7.10
N GLY A 66 -27.47 -7.07 -8.16
CA GLY A 66 -28.10 -5.75 -8.06
C GLY A 66 -27.32 -4.76 -7.20
N ALA A 67 -26.02 -5.02 -6.98
CA ALA A 67 -25.17 -4.14 -6.21
C ALA A 67 -24.99 -2.84 -7.01
N SER A 68 -25.57 -1.76 -6.49
CA SER A 68 -25.19 -0.42 -6.89
C SER A 68 -23.95 -0.03 -6.11
N TYR A 69 -23.02 0.66 -6.77
CA TYR A 69 -22.00 1.40 -6.06
C TYR A 69 -22.72 2.58 -5.41
N SER A 70 -23.22 2.41 -4.19
CA SER A 70 -23.50 3.54 -3.31
C SER A 70 -22.15 4.09 -2.92
N GLY A 71 -21.66 5.07 -3.69
CA GLY A 71 -20.72 6.01 -3.14
C GLY A 71 -21.44 6.70 -1.99
N GLU A 72 -21.49 6.09 -0.82
CA GLU A 72 -21.29 6.90 0.37
C GLU A 72 -19.99 7.62 0.07
N THR A 73 -20.10 8.91 -0.19
CA THR A 73 -18.98 9.82 -0.38
C THR A 73 -18.15 9.75 0.90
N ARG A 74 -17.33 8.70 1.06
CA ARG A 74 -16.09 8.83 1.82
C ARG A 74 -15.43 9.99 1.13
N ASP A 75 -15.25 11.07 1.89
CA ASP A 75 -14.59 12.25 1.40
C ASP A 75 -13.31 11.78 0.71
N ARG A 76 -13.23 12.05 -0.60
CA ARG A 76 -12.11 11.57 -1.41
C ARG A 76 -10.81 12.10 -0.82
N THR A 77 -10.85 13.32 -0.28
CA THR A 77 -9.75 13.95 0.45
C THR A 77 -9.33 13.12 1.66
N GLU A 78 -10.27 12.63 2.47
CA GLU A 78 -9.98 11.76 3.62
C GLU A 78 -9.37 10.41 3.19
N SER A 79 -9.88 9.83 2.10
CA SER A 79 -9.33 8.57 1.57
C SER A 79 -7.88 8.74 1.10
N GLU A 80 -7.57 9.84 0.38
CA GLU A 80 -6.21 10.12 -0.04
C GLU A 80 -5.31 10.52 1.14
N LYS A 81 -5.85 11.18 2.17
CA LYS A 81 -5.14 11.46 3.43
C LYS A 81 -4.70 10.17 4.13
N GLU A 82 -5.61 9.21 4.28
CA GLU A 82 -5.30 7.87 4.83
C GLU A 82 -4.21 7.17 4.00
N HIS A 83 -4.26 7.30 2.67
CA HIS A 83 -3.24 6.72 1.77
C HIS A 83 -1.84 7.30 2.01
N ILE A 84 -1.74 8.63 2.12
CA ILE A 84 -0.47 9.32 2.36
C ILE A 84 0.09 8.94 3.74
N GLN A 85 -0.75 8.85 4.78
CA GLN A 85 -0.33 8.42 6.11
C GLN A 85 0.24 6.98 6.10
N ARG A 86 -0.39 6.05 5.37
CA ARG A 86 0.13 4.68 5.21
C ARG A 86 1.51 4.67 4.54
N LEU A 87 1.71 5.46 3.49
CA LEU A 87 3.01 5.59 2.83
C LEU A 87 4.10 6.12 3.78
N ARG A 88 3.78 7.15 4.58
CA ARG A 88 4.71 7.68 5.59
C ARG A 88 5.13 6.62 6.60
N GLY A 89 4.17 5.86 7.14
CA GLY A 89 4.44 4.76 8.07
C GLY A 89 5.33 3.69 7.45
N ARG A 90 5.11 3.35 6.17
CA ARG A 90 5.94 2.39 5.44
C ARG A 90 7.37 2.87 5.24
N VAL A 91 7.56 4.12 4.80
CA VAL A 91 8.90 4.71 4.64
C VAL A 91 9.63 4.70 5.98
N GLN A 92 8.96 5.10 7.06
CA GLN A 92 9.54 5.09 8.40
C GLN A 92 9.96 3.67 8.83
N SER A 93 9.08 2.69 8.64
CA SER A 93 9.34 1.28 9.01
C SER A 93 10.49 0.67 8.21
N VAL A 94 10.52 0.88 6.89
CA VAL A 94 11.58 0.39 6.02
C VAL A 94 12.92 1.03 6.37
N THR A 95 12.95 2.36 6.52
CA THR A 95 14.18 3.08 6.90
C THR A 95 14.71 2.62 8.26
N ASN A 96 13.84 2.51 9.28
CA ASN A 96 14.21 1.97 10.59
C ASN A 96 14.80 0.56 10.48
N SER A 97 14.15 -0.31 9.72
CA SER A 97 14.59 -1.70 9.54
C SER A 97 15.97 -1.79 8.89
N LYS A 98 16.24 -0.95 7.88
CA LYS A 98 17.53 -0.90 7.18
C LYS A 98 18.65 -0.34 8.07
N LEU A 99 18.40 0.77 8.78
CA LEU A 99 19.37 1.34 9.70
C LEU A 99 19.72 0.37 10.83
N ALA A 100 18.72 -0.28 11.42
CA ALA A 100 18.93 -1.28 12.46
C ALA A 100 19.70 -2.50 11.93
N GLN A 101 19.50 -2.89 10.66
CA GLN A 101 20.25 -3.99 10.04
C GLN A 101 21.73 -3.63 9.86
N LEU A 102 22.03 -2.45 9.30
CA LEU A 102 23.40 -1.98 9.11
C LEU A 102 24.15 -1.83 10.44
N GLN A 103 23.46 -1.32 11.48
CA GLN A 103 24.01 -1.23 12.83
C GLN A 103 24.34 -2.63 13.41
N ARG A 104 23.42 -3.59 13.27
CA ARG A 104 23.65 -4.98 13.75
C ARG A 104 24.82 -5.66 13.04
N ASN A 105 25.04 -5.35 11.77
CA ASN A 105 26.14 -5.91 10.99
C ASN A 105 27.49 -5.23 11.27
N GLY A 106 27.49 -4.11 12.00
CA GLY A 106 28.69 -3.30 12.23
C GLY A 106 29.13 -2.48 11.01
N ASP A 107 28.26 -2.32 10.03
CA ASP A 107 28.55 -1.50 8.83
C ASP A 107 28.55 0.00 9.17
N ILE A 108 27.78 0.39 10.20
CA ILE A 108 27.67 1.76 10.71
C ILE A 108 27.54 1.76 12.23
N ASP A 109 28.11 2.78 12.89
CA ASP A 109 27.90 3.03 14.31
C ASP A 109 26.74 4.01 14.51
N LEU A 110 25.68 3.56 15.19
CA LEU A 110 24.54 4.37 15.57
C LEU A 110 24.21 4.18 17.05
N GLY A 111 23.76 5.25 17.70
CA GLY A 111 23.13 5.17 19.02
C GLY A 111 21.64 4.78 18.94
N SER A 112 20.89 4.98 20.02
CA SER A 112 19.43 4.93 19.95
C SER A 112 18.91 5.99 18.97
N PHE A 113 18.10 5.60 18.00
CA PHE A 113 17.61 6.50 16.96
C PHE A 113 16.09 6.43 16.81
N ARG A 114 15.54 7.46 16.16
CA ARG A 114 14.14 7.52 15.72
C ARG A 114 14.11 8.08 14.30
N THR A 115 13.35 7.46 13.42
CA THR A 115 13.12 7.97 12.07
C THR A 115 11.89 8.87 12.06
N LEU A 116 12.01 10.07 11.49
CA LEU A 116 10.91 10.99 11.26
C LEU A 116 10.70 11.15 9.75
N VAL A 117 9.45 11.11 9.30
CA VAL A 117 9.07 11.27 7.89
C VAL A 117 8.00 12.34 7.79
N GLU A 118 8.32 13.41 7.09
CA GLU A 118 7.46 14.57 6.89
C GLU A 118 7.27 14.81 5.40
N VAL A 119 6.05 15.16 5.02
CA VAL A 119 5.69 15.51 3.65
C VAL A 119 5.04 16.89 3.71
N ASN A 120 5.71 17.85 3.09
CA ASN A 120 5.29 19.25 3.08
C ASN A 120 5.04 19.70 1.64
N VAL A 121 4.03 20.55 1.47
CA VAL A 121 3.65 21.17 0.20
C VAL A 121 3.87 22.67 0.33
N LEU A 122 4.66 23.25 -0.58
CA LEU A 122 4.81 24.69 -0.73
C LEU A 122 3.85 25.16 -1.81
N CYS A 123 2.94 26.07 -1.47
CA CYS A 123 2.17 26.80 -2.46
C CYS A 123 3.03 27.95 -3.00
N GLU A 124 3.31 27.96 -4.30
CA GLU A 124 4.12 29.01 -4.93
C GLU A 124 3.36 30.34 -5.06
N ASP A 125 2.03 30.32 -5.06
CA ASP A 125 1.19 31.52 -5.18
C ASP A 125 1.13 32.33 -3.88
N CYS A 126 0.91 31.67 -2.73
CA CYS A 126 0.87 32.33 -1.42
C CYS A 126 2.17 32.20 -0.61
N GLY A 127 3.17 31.48 -1.12
CA GLY A 127 4.46 31.25 -0.45
C GLY A 127 4.37 30.45 0.85
N THR A 128 3.21 29.86 1.16
CA THR A 128 2.96 29.18 2.43
C THR A 128 3.27 27.69 2.31
N GLN A 129 3.97 27.15 3.31
CA GLN A 129 4.31 25.74 3.42
C GLN A 129 3.36 25.05 4.39
N TYR A 130 2.74 23.95 3.95
CA TYR A 130 1.81 23.17 4.74
C TYR A 130 2.32 21.75 4.91
N ALA A 131 2.10 21.16 6.09
CA ALA A 131 2.07 19.71 6.17
C ALA A 131 0.93 19.20 5.28
N VAL A 132 1.17 18.15 4.51
CA VAL A 132 0.17 17.64 3.54
C VAL A 132 -1.17 17.32 4.20
N GLU A 133 -1.17 16.83 5.45
CA GLU A 133 -2.38 16.53 6.21
C GLU A 133 -3.17 17.81 6.52
N THR A 134 -2.49 18.87 6.94
CA THR A 134 -3.09 20.18 7.21
C THR A 134 -3.66 20.82 5.93
N LEU A 135 -2.95 20.69 4.81
CA LEU A 135 -3.45 21.18 3.52
C LEU A 135 -4.76 20.49 3.12
N LEU A 136 -4.83 19.17 3.30
CA LEU A 136 -6.02 18.38 3.00
C LEU A 136 -7.16 18.70 3.98
N ASP A 137 -6.87 18.87 5.27
CA ASP A 137 -7.85 19.27 6.29
C ASP A 137 -8.43 20.68 6.04
N ASN A 138 -7.60 21.60 5.55
CA ASN A 138 -8.02 22.95 5.18
C ASN A 138 -8.81 22.98 3.86
N GLY A 139 -8.76 21.91 3.07
CA GLY A 139 -9.37 21.84 1.74
C GLY A 139 -8.69 22.70 0.67
N GLY A 140 -7.53 23.30 0.97
CA GLY A 140 -6.82 24.18 0.03
C GLY A 140 -5.80 25.10 0.68
N CYS A 141 -5.14 25.89 -0.17
CA CYS A 141 -4.20 26.94 0.26
C CYS A 141 -4.95 28.22 0.65
N ASP A 142 -4.35 29.04 1.51
CA ASP A 142 -4.95 30.31 1.97
C ASP A 142 -5.28 31.28 0.82
N CYS A 143 -4.55 31.23 -0.31
CA CYS A 143 -4.85 32.07 -1.48
C CYS A 143 -6.19 31.74 -2.16
N VAL A 144 -6.73 30.54 -1.99
CA VAL A 144 -7.98 30.12 -2.65
C VAL A 144 -9.22 30.72 -1.96
N GLY A 145 -9.10 31.16 -0.72
CA GLY A 145 -10.17 31.83 0.05
C GLY A 145 -10.01 33.34 0.19
N SER A 146 -9.00 33.93 -0.46
CA SER A 146 -8.64 35.35 -0.34
C SER A 146 -9.15 36.23 -1.49
N ASP A 147 -9.85 35.64 -2.47
CA ASP A 147 -10.41 36.34 -3.64
C ASP A 147 -11.88 36.78 -3.42
N GLU A 148 -12.20 37.37 -2.24
CA GLU A 148 -13.47 38.09 -1.99
C GLU A 148 -13.24 39.60 -1.79
#